data_AF-A0AA90TGE4-F1
#
_entry.id   AF-A0AA90TGE4-F1
#
_cell.length_a   1.000
_cell.length_b   1.000
_cell.length_c   1.000
_cell.angle_alpha   90.00
_cell.angle_beta   90.00
_cell.angle_gamma   90.00
#
_symmetry.space_group_name_H-M   'P 1'
#
loop_
_entity.id
_entity.type
_entity.pdbx_description
1 polymer ?
#
loop_
_entity_poly.entity_id
_entity_poly.type
_entity_poly.pdbx_seq_one_letter_code
_entity_poly.pdbx_strand_id
1 'polypeptide(L)'
;MSISVLLAKKALGPLIAVFLILQGCTPMAKDDVLKFSTHDIGLACYGGVTNAWLQYAGMVSELCDTEAGRDKLPTDINRVPGSLAGFYQAFESPLEMKWRSRDGTELRHTVDLKKEIPVPRIKYDHPERVFDKEPFQGVPTVVVEYDDRTVNVYFAATLQVRPLDPATRPSVEHVDVFTLVYSRTL
;
A
#
# COMPACT_ATOMS: atom_id res chain seq x y z
N MET A 1 36.24 -13.10 89.49
CA MET A 1 36.30 -14.18 88.48
C MET A 1 35.44 -13.72 87.30
N SER A 2 36.04 -13.24 86.19
CA SER A 2 36.33 -14.01 84.96
C SER A 2 35.04 -14.61 84.36
N ILE A 3 34.61 -14.44 83.10
CA ILE A 3 35.31 -14.26 81.81
C ILE A 3 34.37 -13.56 80.79
N SER A 4 34.97 -12.87 79.82
CA SER A 4 34.44 -12.23 78.61
C SER A 4 33.61 -13.12 77.65
N VAL A 5 32.87 -12.51 76.71
CA VAL A 5 33.04 -12.63 75.22
C VAL A 5 31.77 -12.23 74.42
N LEU A 6 31.94 -11.15 73.64
CA LEU A 6 31.54 -10.81 72.25
C LEU A 6 30.21 -11.21 71.55
N LEU A 7 29.84 -10.28 70.64
CA LEU A 7 29.18 -10.42 69.32
C LEU A 7 27.65 -10.60 69.30
N ALA A 8 26.86 -10.04 68.39
CA ALA A 8 27.11 -9.38 67.11
C ALA A 8 25.94 -8.46 66.71
N LYS A 9 26.27 -7.38 65.99
CA LYS A 9 25.32 -6.50 65.29
C LYS A 9 24.59 -7.28 64.20
N LYS A 10 23.27 -7.12 64.08
CA LYS A 10 22.52 -7.44 62.85
C LYS A 10 22.01 -6.15 62.22
N ALA A 11 22.63 -5.80 61.10
CA ALA A 11 22.19 -4.73 60.21
C ALA A 11 20.99 -5.20 59.38
N LEU A 12 19.98 -4.33 59.30
CA LEU A 12 18.85 -4.42 58.36
C LEU A 12 19.39 -4.24 56.94
N GLY A 13 19.31 -5.27 56.10
CA GLY A 13 19.59 -5.15 54.66
C GLY A 13 18.35 -4.66 53.91
N PRO A 14 18.46 -3.76 52.92
CA PRO A 14 17.35 -3.43 52.05
C PRO A 14 17.18 -4.53 50.99
N LEU A 15 15.95 -5.03 50.85
CA LEU A 15 15.51 -5.84 49.72
C LEU A 15 15.48 -4.96 48.46
N ILE A 16 16.49 -5.09 47.61
CA ILE A 16 16.47 -4.55 46.24
C ILE A 16 15.65 -5.53 45.41
N ALA A 17 14.38 -5.20 45.17
CA ALA A 17 13.56 -5.87 44.17
C ALA A 17 14.02 -5.41 42.78
N VAL A 18 14.79 -6.25 42.09
CA VAL A 18 15.14 -6.05 40.69
C VAL A 18 13.89 -6.38 39.85
N PHE A 19 13.15 -5.34 39.46
CA PHE A 19 12.10 -5.46 38.45
C PHE A 19 12.77 -5.61 37.08
N LEU A 20 12.92 -6.85 36.63
CA LEU A 20 13.21 -7.17 35.23
C LEU A 20 11.99 -6.77 34.40
N ILE A 21 12.05 -5.58 33.78
CA ILE A 21 11.10 -5.20 32.75
C ILE A 21 11.41 -6.06 31.53
N LEU A 22 10.70 -7.18 31.41
CA LEU A 22 10.54 -7.89 30.15
C LEU A 22 9.80 -6.94 29.21
N GLN A 23 10.54 -6.16 28.43
CA GLN A 23 10.00 -5.51 27.24
C GLN A 23 9.66 -6.63 26.25
N GLY A 24 8.46 -7.19 26.39
CA GLY A 24 7.88 -8.02 25.35
C GLY A 24 7.82 -7.18 24.09
N CYS A 25 8.52 -7.60 23.04
CA CYS A 25 8.24 -7.14 21.69
C CYS A 25 6.79 -7.48 21.42
N THR A 26 5.89 -6.50 21.51
CA THR A 26 4.53 -6.65 21.02
C THR A 26 4.66 -7.07 19.56
N PRO A 27 4.12 -8.24 19.14
CA PRO A 27 4.11 -8.58 17.73
C PRO A 27 3.40 -7.43 17.02
N MET A 28 4.08 -6.84 16.05
CA MET A 28 3.52 -5.79 15.19
C MET A 28 2.14 -6.28 14.75
N ALA A 29 1.10 -5.48 14.98
CA ALA A 29 -0.25 -5.88 14.58
C ALA A 29 -0.17 -6.26 13.09
N LYS A 30 -0.55 -7.50 12.74
CA LYS A 30 -0.36 -8.05 11.39
C LYS A 30 -0.99 -7.18 10.28
N ASP A 31 -1.90 -6.31 10.66
CA ASP A 31 -2.47 -5.26 9.82
C ASP A 31 -1.47 -4.21 9.30
N ASP A 32 -0.30 -4.08 9.92
CA ASP A 32 0.75 -3.13 9.53
C ASP A 32 1.55 -3.61 8.31
N VAL A 33 1.64 -4.93 8.09
CA VAL A 33 2.46 -5.52 7.01
C VAL A 33 1.93 -5.20 5.61
N LEU A 34 0.67 -4.78 5.50
CA LEU A 34 0.04 -4.40 4.24
C LEU A 34 0.12 -2.89 3.96
N LYS A 35 0.74 -2.12 4.86
CA LYS A 35 1.02 -0.71 4.60
C LYS A 35 2.19 -0.58 3.64
N PHE A 36 2.17 0.48 2.85
CA PHE A 36 3.27 0.83 1.96
C PHE A 36 3.61 2.30 2.11
N SER A 37 4.89 2.62 2.08
CA SER A 37 5.39 4.01 2.12
C SER A 37 5.64 4.57 0.73
N THR A 38 5.75 3.72 -0.29
CA THR A 38 6.04 4.13 -1.66
C THR A 38 5.24 3.34 -2.68
N HIS A 39 5.06 3.90 -3.87
CA HIS A 39 4.36 3.26 -4.97
C HIS A 39 4.82 3.77 -6.33
N ASP A 40 4.50 3.00 -7.36
CA ASP A 40 4.56 3.44 -8.75
C ASP A 40 3.19 4.00 -9.20
N ILE A 41 3.17 4.67 -10.35
CA ILE A 41 1.92 5.07 -11.01
C ILE A 41 1.78 4.37 -12.35
N GLY A 42 0.62 3.77 -12.58
CA GLY A 42 0.21 3.25 -13.88
C GLY A 42 -0.94 4.08 -14.45
N LEU A 43 -0.92 4.36 -15.75
CA LEU A 43 -1.99 5.05 -16.47
C LEU A 43 -2.67 4.09 -17.45
N ALA A 44 -3.99 4.15 -17.50
CA ALA A 44 -4.78 3.49 -18.54
C ALA A 44 -5.81 4.48 -19.10
N CYS A 45 -6.02 4.48 -20.41
CA CYS A 45 -7.20 5.12 -21.00
C CYS A 45 -7.99 4.17 -21.88
N TYR A 46 -9.31 4.25 -21.71
CA TYR A 46 -10.31 3.50 -22.44
C TYR A 46 -11.43 4.44 -22.90
N GLY A 47 -12.40 3.88 -23.62
CA GLY A 47 -13.67 4.54 -23.83
C GLY A 47 -13.62 5.73 -24.78
N GLY A 48 -12.60 5.85 -25.64
CA GLY A 48 -12.41 6.96 -26.57
C GLY A 48 -11.68 8.17 -25.97
N VAL A 49 -11.09 8.03 -24.78
CA VAL A 49 -10.35 9.11 -24.12
C VAL A 49 -9.14 9.55 -24.95
N THR A 50 -8.88 10.85 -25.00
CA THR A 50 -7.68 11.46 -25.61
C THR A 50 -7.03 12.45 -24.64
N ASN A 51 -5.74 12.73 -24.83
CA ASN A 51 -4.95 13.71 -24.07
C ASN A 51 -5.08 13.52 -22.55
N ALA A 52 -4.95 12.27 -22.08
CA ALA A 52 -5.00 11.98 -20.67
C ALA A 52 -3.71 12.46 -20.00
N TRP A 53 -3.86 13.25 -18.96
CA TRP A 53 -2.79 13.95 -18.28
C TRP A 53 -2.99 13.80 -16.79
N LEU A 54 -1.93 13.36 -16.09
CA LEU A 54 -1.89 13.24 -14.65
C LEU A 54 -0.67 14.00 -14.12
N GLN A 55 -0.89 14.86 -13.11
CA GLN A 55 0.18 15.40 -12.29
C GLN A 55 0.10 14.83 -10.87
N TYR A 56 1.26 14.38 -10.39
CA TYR A 56 1.43 13.85 -9.04
C TYR A 56 2.86 14.06 -8.57
N ALA A 57 3.05 14.50 -7.33
CA ALA A 57 4.36 14.79 -6.73
C ALA A 57 5.24 15.70 -7.61
N GLY A 58 4.63 16.68 -8.29
CA GLY A 58 5.31 17.60 -9.21
C GLY A 58 5.72 17.00 -10.57
N MET A 59 5.47 15.72 -10.80
CA MET A 59 5.74 15.03 -12.06
C MET A 59 4.47 14.93 -12.90
N VAL A 60 4.64 15.02 -14.22
CA VAL A 60 3.56 14.85 -15.20
C VAL A 60 3.72 13.52 -15.91
N SER A 61 2.61 12.84 -16.14
CA SER A 61 2.52 11.64 -16.96
C SER A 61 1.33 11.76 -17.91
N GLU A 62 1.59 11.45 -19.19
CA GLU A 62 0.64 11.63 -20.29
C GLU A 62 0.36 10.29 -20.98
N LEU A 63 -0.84 10.13 -21.51
CA LEU A 63 -1.26 8.94 -22.23
C LEU A 63 -2.39 9.29 -23.23
N CYS A 64 -2.49 8.50 -24.30
CA CYS A 64 -3.53 8.68 -25.33
C CYS A 64 -3.44 10.03 -26.07
N ASP A 65 -2.21 10.52 -26.31
CA ASP A 65 -1.95 11.78 -27.01
C ASP A 65 -2.04 11.65 -28.53
N THR A 66 -1.67 10.48 -29.06
CA THR A 66 -1.65 10.21 -30.51
C THR A 66 -2.84 9.40 -30.99
N GLU A 67 -3.40 8.56 -30.11
CA GLU A 67 -4.50 7.65 -30.42
C GLU A 67 -5.51 7.67 -29.29
N ALA A 68 -6.80 7.64 -29.64
CA ALA A 68 -7.87 7.53 -28.65
C ALA A 68 -7.82 6.17 -27.96
N GLY A 69 -8.06 6.17 -26.65
CA GLY A 69 -8.18 4.95 -25.86
C GLY A 69 -9.26 4.05 -26.45
N ARG A 70 -8.91 2.80 -26.73
CA ARG A 70 -9.87 1.80 -27.22
C ARG A 70 -10.94 1.48 -26.18
N ASP A 71 -12.01 0.81 -26.59
CA ASP A 71 -12.97 0.26 -25.63
C ASP A 71 -12.29 -0.76 -24.70
N LYS A 72 -12.73 -0.78 -23.43
CA LYS A 72 -12.22 -1.70 -22.41
C LYS A 72 -12.68 -3.12 -22.73
N LEU A 73 -11.75 -4.07 -22.72
CA LEU A 73 -12.02 -5.48 -22.98
C LEU A 73 -12.10 -6.25 -21.67
N PRO A 74 -12.74 -7.43 -21.63
CA PRO A 74 -12.72 -8.30 -20.45
C PRO A 74 -11.31 -8.64 -19.97
N THR A 75 -10.33 -8.72 -20.89
CA THR A 75 -8.92 -8.97 -20.55
C THR A 75 -8.22 -7.80 -19.87
N ASP A 76 -8.83 -6.62 -19.81
CA ASP A 76 -8.29 -5.45 -19.11
C ASP A 76 -8.76 -5.35 -17.66
N ILE A 77 -9.66 -6.24 -17.23
CA ILE A 77 -10.09 -6.31 -15.84
C ILE A 77 -8.85 -6.60 -14.99
N ASN A 78 -8.62 -5.75 -13.97
CA ASN A 78 -7.47 -5.81 -13.06
C ASN A 78 -6.10 -5.70 -13.73
N ARG A 79 -6.03 -5.11 -14.93
CA ARG A 79 -4.77 -4.91 -15.63
C ARG A 79 -3.95 -3.80 -15.00
N VAL A 80 -2.71 -4.12 -14.62
CA VAL A 80 -1.67 -3.13 -14.37
C VAL A 80 -0.98 -2.80 -15.71
N PRO A 81 -0.84 -1.52 -16.10
CA PRO A 81 -0.10 -1.13 -17.30
C PRO A 81 1.36 -1.58 -17.23
N GLY A 82 1.94 -2.00 -18.36
CA GLY A 82 3.33 -2.49 -18.41
C GLY A 82 4.40 -1.40 -18.35
N SER A 83 4.01 -0.14 -18.60
CA SER A 83 4.88 1.03 -18.41
C SER A 83 4.37 1.80 -17.20
N LEU A 84 5.22 1.92 -16.19
CA LEU A 84 4.93 2.61 -14.94
C LEU A 84 5.83 3.84 -14.80
N ALA A 85 5.31 4.85 -14.13
CA ALA A 85 6.04 6.07 -13.82
C ALA A 85 6.52 6.06 -12.36
N GLY A 86 7.78 6.49 -12.20
CA GLY A 86 8.37 6.93 -10.94
C GLY A 86 8.52 5.87 -9.86
N PHE A 87 8.88 6.35 -8.67
CA PHE A 87 8.85 5.69 -7.39
C PHE A 87 8.56 6.81 -6.40
N TYR A 88 7.31 6.91 -5.94
CA TYR A 88 6.81 8.07 -5.21
C TYR A 88 6.56 7.75 -3.75
N GLN A 89 6.62 8.76 -2.87
CA GLN A 89 6.10 8.59 -1.52
C GLN A 89 4.58 8.45 -1.57
N ALA A 90 4.04 7.60 -0.71
CA ALA A 90 2.61 7.35 -0.66
C ALA A 90 1.83 8.59 -0.22
N PHE A 91 0.89 9.01 -1.06
CA PHE A 91 0.01 10.15 -0.86
C PHE A 91 0.75 11.48 -0.68
N GLU A 92 1.83 11.66 -1.42
CA GLU A 92 2.69 12.84 -1.39
C GLU A 92 1.95 14.12 -1.82
N SER A 93 1.06 14.02 -2.81
CA SER A 93 0.19 15.11 -3.25
C SER A 93 -1.17 14.58 -3.71
N PRO A 94 -2.16 15.45 -4.00
CA PRO A 94 -3.31 15.06 -4.78
C PRO A 94 -2.91 14.58 -6.19
N LEU A 95 -3.74 13.72 -6.77
CA LEU A 95 -3.73 13.36 -8.19
C LEU A 95 -4.52 14.43 -8.93
N GLU A 96 -3.84 15.24 -9.74
CA GLU A 96 -4.48 16.24 -10.60
C GLU A 96 -4.62 15.69 -12.01
N MET A 97 -5.85 15.63 -12.50
CA MET A 97 -6.19 14.87 -13.69
C MET A 97 -6.90 15.75 -14.71
N LYS A 98 -6.57 15.54 -15.98
CA LYS A 98 -7.21 16.19 -17.12
C LYS A 98 -7.28 15.20 -18.26
N TRP A 99 -8.38 15.18 -18.99
CA TRP A 99 -8.52 14.35 -20.18
C TRP A 99 -9.63 14.88 -21.06
N ARG A 100 -9.71 14.38 -22.29
CA ARG A 100 -10.83 14.63 -23.18
C ARG A 100 -11.64 13.34 -23.34
N SER A 101 -12.92 13.42 -23.05
CA SER A 101 -13.88 12.32 -23.20
C SER A 101 -14.18 12.04 -24.68
N ARG A 102 -14.93 10.96 -24.97
CA ARG A 102 -15.23 10.51 -26.33
C ARG A 102 -15.94 11.57 -27.18
N ASP A 103 -16.83 12.35 -26.56
CA ASP A 103 -17.59 13.39 -27.25
C ASP A 103 -16.79 14.70 -27.44
N GLY A 104 -15.53 14.72 -27.00
CA GLY A 104 -14.65 15.87 -27.10
C GLY A 104 -14.70 16.81 -25.89
N THR A 105 -15.55 16.55 -24.89
CA THR A 105 -15.61 17.37 -23.66
C THR A 105 -14.29 17.25 -22.91
N GLU A 106 -13.70 18.41 -22.56
CA GLU A 106 -12.55 18.48 -21.68
C GLU A 106 -12.98 18.34 -20.22
N LEU A 107 -12.43 17.34 -19.54
CA LEU A 107 -12.73 16.99 -18.17
C LEU A 107 -11.50 17.21 -17.30
N ARG A 108 -11.75 17.60 -16.05
CA ARG A 108 -10.71 17.81 -15.03
C ARG A 108 -11.22 17.32 -13.71
N HIS A 109 -10.34 16.71 -12.94
CA HIS A 109 -10.66 16.22 -11.61
C HIS A 109 -9.44 16.18 -10.71
N THR A 110 -9.67 16.24 -9.40
CA THR A 110 -8.60 16.12 -8.42
C THR A 110 -9.00 15.12 -7.36
N VAL A 111 -8.11 14.19 -7.05
CA VAL A 111 -8.30 13.19 -5.99
C VAL A 111 -7.21 13.33 -4.95
N ASP A 112 -7.60 13.60 -3.72
CA ASP A 112 -6.69 13.62 -2.58
C ASP A 112 -6.75 12.24 -1.90
N LEU A 113 -5.83 11.36 -2.28
CA LEU A 113 -5.82 9.98 -1.77
C LEU A 113 -5.67 9.91 -0.25
N LYS A 114 -5.06 10.91 0.39
CA LYS A 114 -4.97 10.97 1.85
C LYS A 114 -6.33 11.19 2.52
N LYS A 115 -7.27 11.84 1.83
CA LYS A 115 -8.65 11.99 2.30
C LYS A 115 -9.47 10.74 2.07
N GLU A 116 -9.34 10.11 0.89
CA GLU A 116 -10.07 8.90 0.53
C GLU A 116 -9.57 7.68 1.32
N ILE A 117 -8.26 7.61 1.52
CA ILE A 117 -7.55 6.53 2.21
C ILE A 117 -6.54 7.17 3.18
N PRO A 118 -6.88 7.34 4.46
CA PRO A 118 -5.98 7.99 5.42
C PRO A 118 -4.66 7.26 5.66
N VAL A 119 -4.61 5.96 5.38
CA VAL A 119 -3.45 5.10 5.60
C VAL A 119 -3.15 4.30 4.33
N PRO A 120 -1.98 4.48 3.68
CA PRO A 120 -1.63 3.75 2.47
C PRO A 120 -1.48 2.27 2.79
N ARG A 121 -2.48 1.48 2.38
CA ARG A 121 -2.59 0.06 2.70
C ARG A 121 -3.28 -0.71 1.57
N ILE A 122 -2.76 -1.89 1.27
CA ILE A 122 -3.41 -2.85 0.38
C ILE A 122 -4.47 -3.63 1.15
N LYS A 123 -5.69 -3.74 0.59
CA LYS A 123 -6.76 -4.55 1.17
C LYS A 123 -6.55 -6.02 0.79
N TYR A 124 -6.47 -6.89 1.79
CA TYR A 124 -6.38 -8.33 1.59
C TYR A 124 -7.06 -9.04 2.76
N ASP A 125 -7.86 -10.07 2.46
CA ASP A 125 -8.75 -10.72 3.43
C ASP A 125 -8.01 -11.68 4.38
N HIS A 126 -6.77 -12.06 4.05
CA HIS A 126 -5.95 -13.00 4.81
C HIS A 126 -4.58 -12.43 5.22
N PRO A 127 -4.54 -11.28 5.93
CA PRO A 127 -3.28 -10.61 6.30
C PRO A 127 -2.36 -11.53 7.13
N GLU A 128 -2.91 -12.50 7.85
CA GLU A 128 -2.16 -13.46 8.65
C GLU A 128 -1.25 -14.40 7.86
N ARG A 129 -1.54 -14.55 6.56
CA ARG A 129 -0.73 -15.34 5.62
C ARG A 129 0.42 -14.53 5.03
N VAL A 130 0.37 -13.20 5.07
CA VAL A 130 1.38 -12.34 4.43
C VAL A 130 2.73 -12.48 5.15
N PHE A 131 3.82 -12.43 4.39
CA PHE A 131 5.17 -12.43 4.97
C PHE A 131 5.52 -11.04 5.53
N ASP A 132 5.84 -10.97 6.82
CA ASP A 132 6.05 -9.68 7.49
C ASP A 132 7.24 -8.87 6.96
N LYS A 133 8.33 -9.54 6.53
CA LYS A 133 9.57 -8.85 6.11
C LYS A 133 9.55 -8.36 4.67
N GLU A 134 8.83 -9.07 3.81
CA GLU A 134 8.77 -8.79 2.38
C GLU A 134 7.35 -9.10 1.88
N PRO A 135 6.36 -8.27 2.27
CA PRO A 135 4.95 -8.54 2.02
C PRO A 135 4.57 -8.39 0.54
N PHE A 136 5.32 -7.57 -0.20
CA PHE A 136 5.09 -7.26 -1.62
C PHE A 136 6.19 -7.87 -2.48
N GLN A 137 5.82 -8.37 -3.66
CA GLN A 137 6.75 -8.60 -4.74
C GLN A 137 6.83 -7.30 -5.56
N GLY A 138 7.97 -6.61 -5.47
CA GLY A 138 8.11 -5.26 -6.03
C GLY A 138 7.38 -4.21 -5.21
N VAL A 139 6.99 -3.11 -5.86
CA VAL A 139 6.32 -1.97 -5.22
C VAL A 139 4.84 -1.96 -5.61
N PRO A 140 3.93 -1.60 -4.69
CA PRO A 140 2.54 -1.37 -5.06
C PRO A 140 2.40 -0.31 -6.15
N THR A 141 1.35 -0.39 -6.94
CA THR A 141 1.05 0.55 -8.02
C THR A 141 -0.30 1.22 -7.78
N VAL A 142 -0.33 2.54 -7.89
CA VAL A 142 -1.57 3.31 -8.02
C VAL A 142 -1.91 3.38 -9.51
N VAL A 143 -2.99 2.71 -9.92
CA VAL A 143 -3.44 2.73 -11.31
C VAL A 143 -4.53 3.78 -11.45
N VAL A 144 -4.30 4.78 -12.30
CA VAL A 144 -5.29 5.78 -12.70
C VAL A 144 -5.83 5.40 -14.07
N GLU A 145 -7.12 5.07 -14.10
CA GLU A 145 -7.84 4.68 -15.31
C GLU A 145 -8.82 5.79 -15.70
N TYR A 146 -8.69 6.27 -16.93
CA TYR A 146 -9.65 7.14 -17.58
C TYR A 146 -10.54 6.30 -18.51
N ASP A 147 -11.86 6.37 -18.36
CA ASP A 147 -12.81 5.65 -19.20
C ASP A 147 -13.99 6.58 -19.57
N ASP A 148 -13.87 7.19 -20.75
CA ASP A 148 -14.77 8.23 -21.27
C ASP A 148 -15.00 9.38 -20.27
N ARG A 149 -16.13 9.36 -19.56
CA ARG A 149 -16.53 10.34 -18.54
C ARG A 149 -16.22 9.93 -17.11
N THR A 150 -15.67 8.74 -16.93
CA THR A 150 -15.36 8.16 -15.63
C THR A 150 -13.86 8.13 -15.40
N VAL A 151 -13.44 8.43 -14.18
CA VAL A 151 -12.10 8.14 -13.70
C VAL A 151 -12.18 7.16 -12.54
N ASN A 152 -11.33 6.14 -12.59
CA ASN A 152 -11.17 5.14 -11.55
C ASN A 152 -9.73 5.17 -11.05
N VAL A 153 -9.56 5.05 -9.73
CA VAL A 153 -8.24 4.85 -9.13
C VAL A 153 -8.23 3.51 -8.41
N TYR A 154 -7.22 2.71 -8.69
CA TYR A 154 -7.03 1.39 -8.10
C TYR A 154 -5.69 1.31 -7.39
N PHE A 155 -5.64 0.49 -6.35
CA PHE A 155 -4.37 -0.01 -5.82
C PHE A 155 -4.14 -1.44 -6.31
N ALA A 156 -2.97 -1.66 -6.87
CA ALA A 156 -2.52 -2.96 -7.33
C ALA A 156 -1.25 -3.37 -6.59
N ALA A 157 -1.12 -4.64 -6.23
CA ALA A 157 0.10 -5.20 -5.68
C ALA A 157 0.11 -6.71 -5.84
N THR A 158 1.30 -7.29 -5.96
CA THR A 158 1.48 -8.74 -5.83
C THR A 158 1.97 -9.05 -4.41
N LEU A 159 1.17 -9.77 -3.63
CA LEU A 159 1.48 -10.14 -2.26
C LEU A 159 2.25 -11.45 -2.20
N GLN A 160 3.28 -11.49 -1.37
CA GLN A 160 3.96 -12.72 -0.99
C GLN A 160 3.25 -13.30 0.25
N VAL A 161 2.65 -14.49 0.10
CA VAL A 161 1.85 -15.13 1.16
C VAL A 161 2.28 -16.57 1.41
N ARG A 162 2.09 -17.02 2.65
CA ARG A 162 2.23 -18.43 3.02
C ARG A 162 1.19 -19.25 2.26
N PRO A 163 1.57 -20.38 1.66
CA PRO A 163 0.66 -21.26 0.93
C PRO A 163 -0.41 -21.82 1.86
N LEU A 164 -1.63 -22.02 1.33
CA LEU A 164 -2.74 -22.60 2.09
C LEU A 164 -2.46 -24.03 2.56
N ASP A 165 -1.73 -24.79 1.76
CA ASP A 165 -1.28 -26.13 2.08
C ASP A 165 0.25 -26.22 1.89
N PRO A 166 1.03 -25.95 2.96
CA PRO A 166 2.48 -26.00 2.91
C PRO A 166 3.04 -27.39 2.60
N ALA A 167 2.26 -28.46 2.78
CA ALA A 167 2.71 -29.82 2.52
C ALA A 167 2.79 -30.12 1.01
N THR A 168 1.92 -29.49 0.21
CA THR A 168 1.88 -29.67 -1.25
C THR A 168 2.61 -28.54 -1.99
N ARG A 169 2.76 -27.37 -1.38
CA ARG A 169 3.56 -26.26 -1.90
C ARG A 169 4.40 -25.65 -0.78
N PRO A 170 5.68 -26.00 -0.65
CA PRO A 170 6.53 -25.46 0.41
C PRO A 170 7.05 -24.04 0.11
N SER A 171 6.86 -23.52 -1.11
CA SER A 171 7.34 -22.20 -1.53
C SER A 171 6.33 -21.07 -1.24
N VAL A 172 6.81 -19.82 -1.33
CA VAL A 172 5.95 -18.63 -1.34
C VAL A 172 4.89 -18.71 -2.46
N GLU A 173 3.68 -18.27 -2.14
CA GLU A 173 2.61 -18.05 -3.11
C GLU A 173 2.50 -16.55 -3.40
N HIS A 174 2.29 -16.20 -4.66
CA HIS A 174 2.08 -14.82 -5.10
C HIS A 174 0.60 -14.62 -5.39
N VAL A 175 0.00 -13.59 -4.76
CA VAL A 175 -1.41 -13.25 -4.93
C VAL A 175 -1.52 -11.83 -5.44
N ASP A 176 -2.06 -11.67 -6.64
CA ASP A 176 -2.35 -10.35 -7.20
C ASP A 176 -3.60 -9.76 -6.56
N VAL A 177 -3.47 -8.54 -6.04
CA VAL A 177 -4.56 -7.73 -5.50
C VAL A 177 -4.75 -6.54 -6.40
N PHE A 178 -6.00 -6.25 -6.76
CA PHE A 178 -6.38 -5.07 -7.53
C PHE A 178 -7.69 -4.52 -6.95
N THR A 179 -7.61 -3.40 -6.24
CA THR A 179 -8.70 -2.85 -5.43
C THR A 179 -9.09 -1.48 -5.94
N LEU A 180 -10.37 -1.28 -6.28
CA LEU A 180 -10.91 0.05 -6.56
C LEU A 180 -10.94 0.87 -5.26
N VAL A 181 -10.32 2.04 -5.29
CA VAL A 181 -10.25 2.94 -4.13
C VAL A 181 -11.01 4.24 -4.34
N TYR A 182 -11.20 4.63 -5.59
CA TYR A 182 -11.95 5.83 -5.95
C TYR A 182 -12.59 5.68 -7.32
N SER A 183 -13.81 6.17 -7.49
CA SER A 183 -14.48 6.25 -8.79
C SER A 183 -15.36 7.50 -8.87
N ARG A 184 -15.34 8.16 -10.03
CA ARG A 184 -16.18 9.33 -10.29
C ARG A 184 -16.51 9.45 -11.76
N THR A 185 -17.78 9.72 -12.08
CA THR A 185 -18.25 10.12 -13.41
C THR A 185 -18.53 11.62 -13.45
N LEU A 186 -18.23 12.27 -14.58
CA LEU A 186 -18.32 13.72 -14.81
C LEU A 186 -19.19 14.12 -16.02
#